data_AF-A0A0F9E3C3-F1
#
_entry.id   AF-A0A0F9E3C3-F1
#
_cell.length_a   1.000
_cell.length_b   1.000
_cell.length_c   1.000
_cell.angle_alpha   90.00
_cell.angle_beta   90.00
_cell.angle_gamma   90.00
#
_symmetry.space_group_name_H-M   'P 1'
#
loop_
_entity.id
_entity.type
_entity.pdbx_description
1 polymer ?
#
loop_
_entity_poly.entity_id
_entity_poly.type
_entity_poly.pdbx_seq_one_letter_code
_entity_poly.pdbx_strand_id
1 'polypeptide(L)'
;NNFAVAESTLNAGSTTVIKTIRLSKTLSVILYTVSNKLYVIAVSFTGNGSPTAGAVVTINNAATTSIDGIRLTNTSFAVSYCDEGGDDYLGAVVCTVSTVTITKGTEKLLVSSALDQNGTGICSPRSGVIAVAHMLAGDDYLDVIAATYSGTTIDAPGSVVELAAADSMFPVMCSQFKGQFCLGYRDADDSDKFKYILGAVSSSGVVTKIGSGGTIASTATVTSLRLLGFTDGRVLFSWIDSTFGHVLSGSMDDGDESLTVGSELEITAEATLTFDVCALDADEFVSVYENDDVSDYVMVTTFTRLINVLTKGNQDVAVEGNSRNTTICSLDDNNFVIGFTDAGNSSYLTVQWGKKLDHLIDVRSNVASAVFNGFMLSKNFDGLGRLAAYQITGTTNGSANTVMGTKPTLPFRKHKDVIVLFKDEGMYIEDDGTDAPKKSGIDETDANFDGFQVVVIDEGALYEWDDGTNTWVDKTSTDLVNDCIHPWSTIQNATSFDTAPAFTANT
;
A
#
# COMPACT_ATOMS: atom_id res chain seq x y z
N ASN A 1 11.27 -0.37 -18.32
CA ASN A 1 11.24 -1.50 -17.36
C ASN A 1 9.80 -1.94 -17.21
N ASN A 2 9.46 -3.12 -17.72
CA ASN A 2 8.10 -3.66 -17.61
C ASN A 2 7.81 -3.95 -16.14
N PHE A 3 6.79 -3.29 -15.58
CA PHE A 3 6.26 -3.57 -14.26
C PHE A 3 5.25 -4.72 -14.39
N ALA A 4 5.41 -5.81 -13.62
CA ALA A 4 4.32 -6.77 -13.48
C ALA A 4 3.26 -6.16 -12.59
N VAL A 5 2.28 -5.57 -13.24
CA VAL A 5 0.94 -5.38 -12.69
C VAL A 5 0.35 -6.76 -12.54
N ALA A 6 0.32 -7.27 -11.31
CA ALA A 6 -0.24 -8.58 -11.05
C ALA A 6 -1.00 -8.54 -9.74
N GLU A 7 -2.23 -8.05 -9.86
CA GLU A 7 -3.30 -8.56 -9.03
C GLU A 7 -3.34 -10.10 -9.19
N SER A 8 -3.44 -10.82 -8.09
CA SER A 8 -3.53 -12.28 -8.13
C SER A 8 -4.56 -12.77 -7.14
N THR A 9 -5.62 -13.39 -7.66
CA THR A 9 -6.55 -14.17 -6.86
C THR A 9 -5.84 -15.42 -6.36
N LEU A 10 -5.70 -15.54 -5.04
CA LEU A 10 -5.03 -16.66 -4.39
C LEU A 10 -6.02 -17.76 -3.97
N ASN A 11 -7.27 -17.39 -3.73
CA ASN A 11 -8.34 -18.32 -3.38
C ASN A 11 -9.68 -17.83 -3.91
N ALA A 12 -10.37 -18.67 -4.68
CA ALA A 12 -11.67 -18.39 -5.29
C ALA A 12 -12.87 -18.70 -4.35
N GLY A 13 -12.65 -18.67 -3.04
CA GLY A 13 -13.71 -18.78 -2.03
C GLY A 13 -14.03 -17.41 -1.43
N SER A 14 -15.22 -17.26 -0.83
CA SER A 14 -15.53 -16.10 0.01
C SER A 14 -14.59 -16.12 1.23
N THR A 15 -13.72 -15.13 1.30
CA THR A 15 -12.63 -15.07 2.27
C THR A 15 -12.67 -13.77 3.08
N THR A 16 -12.21 -13.85 4.33
CA THR A 16 -11.87 -12.66 5.13
C THR A 16 -10.37 -12.64 5.29
N VAL A 17 -9.71 -11.66 4.68
CA VAL A 17 -8.26 -11.45 4.90
C VAL A 17 -8.05 -10.92 6.31
N ILE A 18 -7.09 -11.50 7.01
CA ILE A 18 -6.80 -11.14 8.40
C ILE A 18 -5.51 -10.33 8.48
N LYS A 19 -4.42 -10.88 7.92
CA LYS A 19 -3.09 -10.28 8.07
C LYS A 19 -2.12 -10.71 6.99
N THR A 20 -1.32 -9.77 6.49
CA THR A 20 -0.16 -10.06 5.65
C THR A 20 1.12 -9.93 6.48
N ILE A 21 1.95 -10.96 6.48
CA ILE A 21 3.18 -11.02 7.27
C ILE A 21 4.37 -11.13 6.32
N ARG A 22 5.24 -10.11 6.32
CA ARG A 22 6.52 -10.16 5.62
C ARG A 22 7.41 -11.22 6.27
N LEU A 23 7.99 -12.12 5.47
CA LEU A 23 9.07 -13.01 5.91
C LEU A 23 10.42 -12.51 5.40
N SER A 24 10.54 -12.19 4.12
CA SER A 24 11.81 -11.70 3.54
C SER A 24 11.58 -10.55 2.56
N LYS A 25 12.58 -10.25 1.71
CA LYS A 25 12.43 -9.25 0.65
C LYS A 25 11.50 -9.67 -0.48
N THR A 26 11.25 -10.97 -0.60
CA THR A 26 10.50 -11.54 -1.72
C THR A 26 9.48 -12.56 -1.25
N LEU A 27 9.19 -12.63 0.05
CA LEU A 27 8.34 -13.67 0.60
C LEU A 27 7.46 -13.09 1.71
N SER A 28 6.17 -13.32 1.57
CA SER A 28 5.17 -13.02 2.60
C SER A 28 4.23 -14.21 2.79
N VAL A 29 3.52 -14.22 3.90
CA VAL A 29 2.39 -15.12 4.14
C VAL A 29 1.13 -14.32 4.40
N ILE A 30 -0.02 -14.87 4.02
CA ILE A 30 -1.32 -14.22 4.20
C ILE A 30 -2.19 -15.16 5.01
N LEU A 31 -2.67 -14.64 6.15
CA LEU A 31 -3.66 -15.29 7.00
C LEU A 31 -5.04 -14.85 6.54
N TYR A 32 -5.93 -15.81 6.35
CA TYR A 32 -7.31 -15.56 5.94
C TYR A 32 -8.23 -16.66 6.46
N THR A 33 -9.53 -16.37 6.52
CA THR A 33 -10.55 -17.37 6.87
C THR A 33 -11.47 -17.70 5.71
N VAL A 34 -11.98 -18.93 5.70
CA VAL A 34 -13.09 -19.38 4.83
C VAL A 34 -14.07 -20.13 5.71
N SER A 35 -15.31 -19.67 5.80
CA SER A 35 -16.32 -20.25 6.70
C SER A 35 -15.80 -20.40 8.14
N ASN A 36 -15.17 -19.35 8.67
CA ASN A 36 -14.53 -19.26 9.98
C ASN A 36 -13.37 -20.23 10.22
N LYS A 37 -12.89 -20.98 9.22
CA LYS A 37 -11.69 -21.81 9.37
C LYS A 37 -10.45 -21.03 8.98
N LEU A 38 -9.35 -21.22 9.69
CA LEU A 38 -8.12 -20.47 9.49
C LEU A 38 -7.17 -21.15 8.50
N TYR A 39 -6.78 -20.40 7.48
CA TYR A 39 -5.85 -20.82 6.45
C TYR A 39 -4.69 -19.86 6.33
N VAL A 40 -3.61 -20.36 5.72
CA VAL A 40 -2.45 -19.57 5.34
C VAL A 40 -1.98 -19.95 3.95
N ILE A 41 -1.47 -18.98 3.21
CA ILE A 41 -0.77 -19.18 1.95
C ILE A 41 0.52 -18.37 1.94
N ALA A 42 1.60 -18.97 1.42
CA ALA A 42 2.87 -18.28 1.20
C ALA A 42 2.91 -17.75 -0.23
N VAL A 43 3.40 -16.53 -0.40
CA VAL A 43 3.46 -15.86 -1.70
C VAL A 43 4.84 -15.28 -1.92
N SER A 44 5.45 -15.65 -3.05
CA SER A 44 6.76 -15.16 -3.48
C SER A 44 6.62 -14.05 -4.51
N PHE A 45 7.39 -12.97 -4.31
CA PHE A 45 7.44 -11.78 -5.16
C PHE A 45 8.84 -11.65 -5.75
N THR A 46 9.15 -12.48 -6.74
CA THR A 46 10.48 -12.53 -7.36
C THR A 46 10.46 -11.91 -8.76
N GLY A 47 11.22 -10.82 -8.94
CA GLY A 47 11.38 -10.12 -10.22
C GLY A 47 10.14 -9.32 -10.63
N ASN A 48 10.13 -8.77 -11.84
CA ASN A 48 8.98 -8.04 -12.37
C ASN A 48 7.91 -9.00 -12.92
N GLY A 49 7.60 -10.08 -12.20
CA GLY A 49 6.61 -11.10 -12.59
C GLY A 49 5.43 -11.14 -11.63
N SER A 50 4.38 -11.88 -12.00
CA SER A 50 3.23 -12.10 -11.11
C SER A 50 3.63 -12.83 -9.82
N PRO A 51 2.99 -12.51 -8.68
CA PRO A 51 3.19 -13.26 -7.44
C PRO A 51 3.04 -14.76 -7.66
N THR A 52 3.96 -15.55 -7.10
CA THR A 52 3.88 -17.01 -7.15
C THR A 52 3.36 -17.52 -5.81
N ALA A 53 2.16 -18.08 -5.83
CA ALA A 53 1.50 -18.62 -4.64
C ALA A 53 1.91 -20.07 -4.39
N GLY A 54 2.09 -20.42 -3.11
CA GLY A 54 2.26 -21.80 -2.66
C GLY A 54 0.95 -22.55 -2.52
N ALA A 55 1.02 -23.75 -1.94
CA ALA A 55 -0.18 -24.48 -1.55
C ALA A 55 -0.82 -23.84 -0.31
N VAL A 56 -2.15 -23.82 -0.27
CA VAL A 56 -2.92 -23.45 0.92
C VAL A 56 -2.66 -24.47 2.04
N VAL A 57 -2.37 -23.98 3.24
CA VAL A 57 -2.25 -24.80 4.45
C VAL A 57 -3.34 -24.41 5.44
N THR A 58 -4.06 -25.40 5.95
CA THR A 58 -5.03 -25.20 7.03
C THR A 58 -4.29 -25.09 8.36
N ILE A 59 -4.42 -23.93 9.00
CA ILE A 59 -3.90 -23.72 10.37
C ILE A 59 -4.85 -24.32 11.37
N ASN A 60 -6.14 -24.03 11.29
CA ASN A 60 -7.15 -24.68 12.12
C ASN A 60 -8.37 -25.02 11.25
N ASN A 61 -8.88 -26.24 11.38
CA ASN A 61 -10.03 -26.72 10.62
C ASN A 61 -11.37 -26.56 11.37
N ALA A 62 -11.31 -26.13 12.63
CA ALA A 62 -12.45 -25.70 13.42
C ALA A 62 -12.78 -24.22 13.15
N ALA A 63 -13.96 -23.77 13.63
CA ALA A 63 -14.30 -22.36 13.63
C ALA A 63 -13.28 -21.60 14.51
N THR A 64 -12.78 -20.48 14.01
CA THR A 64 -11.63 -19.77 14.54
C THR A 64 -11.89 -18.27 14.49
N THR A 65 -11.68 -17.58 15.62
CA THR A 65 -11.79 -16.13 15.76
C THR A 65 -10.56 -15.55 16.46
N SER A 66 -10.54 -14.23 16.67
CA SER A 66 -9.48 -13.53 17.41
C SER A 66 -8.08 -13.89 16.89
N ILE A 67 -7.89 -13.85 15.57
CA ILE A 67 -6.69 -14.33 14.89
C ILE A 67 -5.67 -13.20 14.80
N ASP A 68 -4.42 -13.49 15.17
CA ASP A 68 -3.29 -12.60 14.90
C ASP A 68 -2.05 -13.40 14.50
N GLY A 69 -1.08 -12.74 13.88
CA GLY A 69 0.18 -13.38 13.47
C GLY A 69 1.36 -12.45 13.45
N ILE A 70 2.56 -13.02 13.60
CA ILE A 70 3.81 -12.25 13.65
C ILE A 70 4.93 -12.99 12.94
N ARG A 71 5.83 -12.23 12.32
CA ARG A 71 7.10 -12.74 11.80
C ARG A 71 8.04 -13.07 12.95
N LEU A 72 8.63 -14.26 12.93
CA LEU A 72 9.66 -14.68 13.89
C LEU A 72 11.07 -14.56 13.31
N THR A 73 11.23 -14.97 12.05
CA THR A 73 12.51 -14.91 11.32
C THR A 73 12.27 -14.58 9.85
N ASN A 74 13.31 -14.69 9.01
CA ASN A 74 13.13 -14.52 7.56
C ASN A 74 12.35 -15.66 6.88
N THR A 75 12.07 -16.72 7.63
CA THR A 75 11.53 -18.00 7.14
C THR A 75 10.53 -18.61 8.11
N SER A 76 10.09 -17.90 9.14
CA SER A 76 9.13 -18.43 10.11
C SER A 76 8.23 -17.35 10.67
N PHE A 77 7.03 -17.78 11.06
CA PHE A 77 5.99 -16.94 11.64
C PHE A 77 5.25 -17.73 12.72
N ALA A 78 4.60 -17.00 13.63
CA ALA A 78 3.66 -17.54 14.60
C ALA A 78 2.25 -17.01 14.31
N VAL A 79 1.25 -17.79 14.72
CA VAL A 79 -0.17 -17.43 14.66
C VAL A 79 -0.79 -17.74 16.00
N SER A 80 -1.58 -16.82 16.56
CA SER A 80 -2.47 -17.04 17.70
C SER A 80 -3.93 -16.98 17.23
N TYR A 81 -4.80 -17.73 17.90
CA TYR A 81 -6.22 -17.78 17.57
C TYR A 81 -7.07 -18.32 18.72
N CYS A 82 -8.37 -18.00 18.71
CA CYS A 82 -9.40 -18.64 19.52
C CYS A 82 -10.02 -19.83 18.75
N ASP A 83 -10.08 -21.01 19.36
CA ASP A 83 -10.65 -22.23 18.75
C ASP A 83 -12.13 -22.45 19.13
N GLU A 84 -13.05 -21.76 18.44
CA GLU A 84 -14.49 -21.81 18.72
C GLU A 84 -15.18 -23.12 18.34
N GLY A 85 -14.61 -23.87 17.39
CA GLY A 85 -15.19 -25.16 17.01
C GLY A 85 -14.94 -26.27 18.04
N GLY A 86 -14.17 -25.99 19.09
CA GLY A 86 -13.91 -26.86 20.22
C GLY A 86 -14.39 -26.25 21.53
N ASP A 87 -13.50 -25.50 22.19
CA ASP A 87 -13.63 -25.10 23.59
C ASP A 87 -13.42 -23.58 23.83
N ASP A 88 -13.35 -22.77 22.77
CA ASP A 88 -13.02 -21.33 22.81
C ASP A 88 -11.63 -21.03 23.40
N TYR A 89 -10.68 -21.95 23.25
CA TYR A 89 -9.36 -21.83 23.88
C TYR A 89 -8.33 -21.05 23.05
N LEU A 90 -7.32 -20.50 23.74
CA LEU A 90 -6.18 -19.86 23.09
C LEU A 90 -5.21 -20.88 22.51
N GLY A 91 -5.22 -21.00 21.18
CA GLY A 91 -4.26 -21.78 20.42
C GLY A 91 -3.13 -20.92 19.84
N ALA A 92 -1.96 -21.53 19.66
CA ALA A 92 -0.89 -20.96 18.86
C ALA A 92 -0.15 -22.03 18.04
N VAL A 93 0.42 -21.62 16.91
CA VAL A 93 1.27 -22.47 16.08
C VAL A 93 2.45 -21.70 15.51
N VAL A 94 3.61 -22.34 15.42
CA VAL A 94 4.77 -21.83 14.69
C VAL A 94 4.92 -22.58 13.37
N CYS A 95 5.11 -21.82 12.29
CA CYS A 95 5.27 -22.34 10.95
C CYS A 95 6.61 -21.90 10.36
N THR A 96 7.18 -22.73 9.49
CA THR A 96 8.35 -22.37 8.66
C THR A 96 7.99 -22.35 7.19
N VAL A 97 8.66 -21.50 6.42
CA VAL A 97 8.46 -21.38 4.97
C VAL A 97 9.80 -21.55 4.26
N SER A 98 9.82 -22.49 3.32
CA SER A 98 10.91 -22.66 2.36
C SER A 98 10.36 -22.40 0.97
N THR A 99 10.89 -21.37 0.29
CA THR A 99 10.32 -20.79 -0.93
C THR A 99 8.85 -20.39 -0.74
N VAL A 100 7.90 -21.25 -1.12
CA VAL A 100 6.45 -21.06 -0.92
C VAL A 100 5.80 -22.25 -0.23
N THR A 101 6.59 -23.22 0.24
CA THR A 101 6.11 -24.38 0.98
C THR A 101 6.08 -24.08 2.48
N ILE A 102 4.89 -24.15 3.06
CA ILE A 102 4.68 -23.98 4.50
C ILE A 102 4.76 -25.34 5.19
N THR A 103 5.59 -25.43 6.23
CA THR A 103 5.58 -26.55 7.19
C THR A 103 4.93 -26.06 8.48
N LYS A 104 3.74 -26.56 8.76
CA LYS A 104 2.99 -26.27 9.99
C LYS A 104 3.56 -27.08 11.16
N GLY A 105 3.76 -26.41 12.29
CA GLY A 105 4.10 -27.06 13.55
C GLY A 105 2.92 -27.80 14.20
N THR A 106 3.15 -28.27 15.42
CA THR A 106 2.08 -28.79 16.27
C THR A 106 1.38 -27.62 16.94
N GLU A 107 0.04 -27.62 16.90
CA GLU A 107 -0.76 -26.64 17.64
C GLU A 107 -0.51 -26.78 19.13
N LYS A 108 -0.40 -25.64 19.81
CA LYS A 108 -0.19 -25.57 21.25
C LYS A 108 -1.32 -24.79 21.89
N LEU A 109 -1.98 -25.44 22.85
CA LEU A 109 -2.85 -24.77 23.78
C LEU A 109 -2.02 -23.90 24.73
N LEU A 110 -2.22 -22.59 24.68
CA LEU A 110 -1.58 -21.64 25.58
C LEU A 110 -2.41 -21.45 26.85
N VAL A 111 -3.74 -21.38 26.71
CA VAL A 111 -4.68 -21.19 27.83
C VAL A 111 -5.87 -22.11 27.62
N SER A 112 -6.24 -22.84 28.67
CA SER A 112 -7.34 -23.83 28.66
C SER A 112 -8.63 -23.31 29.30
N SER A 113 -8.81 -22.00 29.26
CA SER A 113 -10.03 -21.29 29.66
C SER A 113 -10.62 -20.66 28.40
N ALA A 114 -11.95 -20.60 28.33
CA ALA A 114 -12.65 -19.97 27.21
C ALA A 114 -12.22 -18.51 27.10
N LEU A 115 -11.99 -18.04 25.88
CA LEU A 115 -11.65 -16.67 25.55
C LEU A 115 -12.89 -15.85 25.26
N ASP A 116 -12.78 -14.55 25.51
CA ASP A 116 -13.68 -13.59 24.90
C ASP A 116 -13.33 -13.42 23.41
N GLN A 117 -14.33 -13.10 22.59
CA GLN A 117 -14.19 -12.90 21.14
C GLN A 117 -13.63 -11.51 20.78
N ASN A 118 -13.17 -10.76 21.78
CA ASN A 118 -12.66 -9.40 21.66
C ASN A 118 -11.21 -9.31 21.14
N GLY A 119 -10.68 -10.36 20.51
CA GLY A 119 -9.39 -10.36 19.81
C GLY A 119 -8.23 -10.96 20.58
N THR A 120 -7.13 -11.24 19.87
CA THR A 120 -5.81 -11.54 20.45
C THR A 120 -4.76 -10.68 19.78
N GLY A 121 -3.65 -10.44 20.49
CA GLY A 121 -2.46 -9.79 19.93
C GLY A 121 -1.23 -10.65 20.17
N ILE A 122 -0.37 -10.83 19.16
CA ILE A 122 0.86 -11.62 19.28
C ILE A 122 2.11 -10.82 18.89
N CYS A 123 3.18 -11.00 19.65
CA CYS A 123 4.50 -10.50 19.28
C CYS A 123 5.64 -11.46 19.62
N SER A 124 6.83 -11.19 19.07
CA SER A 124 8.06 -11.87 19.44
C SER A 124 9.01 -10.90 20.15
N PRO A 125 8.86 -10.66 21.47
CA PRO A 125 9.66 -9.66 22.18
C PRO A 125 11.17 -9.94 22.10
N ARG A 126 11.54 -11.20 21.88
CA ARG A 126 12.91 -11.65 21.61
C ARG A 126 12.89 -12.92 20.78
N SER A 127 14.01 -13.21 20.12
CA SER A 127 14.20 -14.46 19.38
C SER A 127 13.95 -15.68 20.28
N GLY A 128 13.15 -16.62 19.79
CA GLY A 128 12.81 -17.85 20.51
C GLY A 128 11.70 -17.70 21.56
N VAL A 129 11.05 -16.54 21.65
CA VAL A 129 9.91 -16.31 22.55
C VAL A 129 8.77 -15.63 21.80
N ILE A 130 7.55 -16.11 22.05
CA ILE A 130 6.31 -15.43 21.69
C ILE A 130 5.60 -14.95 22.97
N ALA A 131 4.89 -13.83 22.85
CA ALA A 131 3.97 -13.33 23.86
C ALA A 131 2.61 -13.08 23.20
N VAL A 132 1.54 -13.45 23.90
CA VAL A 132 0.17 -13.34 23.41
C VAL A 132 -0.68 -12.63 24.46
N ALA A 133 -1.32 -11.55 24.05
CA ALA A 133 -2.35 -10.85 24.81
C ALA A 133 -3.73 -11.37 24.41
N HIS A 134 -4.60 -11.57 25.41
CA HIS A 134 -5.93 -12.14 25.24
C HIS A 134 -6.84 -11.72 26.38
N MET A 135 -8.12 -12.05 26.28
CA MET A 135 -9.10 -11.89 27.36
C MET A 135 -9.84 -13.21 27.57
N LEU A 136 -10.15 -13.51 28.83
CA LEU A 136 -10.96 -14.66 29.19
C LEU A 136 -12.44 -14.33 29.09
N ALA A 137 -13.25 -15.33 28.75
CA ALA A 137 -14.70 -15.19 28.67
C ALA A 137 -15.29 -14.86 30.06
N GLY A 138 -15.98 -13.72 30.16
CA GLY A 138 -16.56 -13.24 31.41
C GLY A 138 -15.57 -12.63 32.39
N ASP A 139 -14.35 -12.33 31.91
CA ASP A 139 -13.38 -11.51 32.60
C ASP A 139 -13.33 -10.12 31.94
N ASP A 140 -13.15 -9.09 32.76
CA ASP A 140 -12.99 -7.71 32.29
C ASP A 140 -11.51 -7.38 32.08
N TYR A 141 -10.58 -8.23 32.53
CA TYR A 141 -9.15 -7.95 32.47
C TYR A 141 -8.47 -8.46 31.20
N LEU A 142 -7.46 -7.71 30.78
CA LEU A 142 -6.54 -8.12 29.73
C LEU A 142 -5.42 -8.98 30.31
N ASP A 143 -5.16 -10.13 29.69
CA ASP A 143 -4.14 -11.08 30.11
C ASP A 143 -2.99 -11.17 29.12
N VAL A 144 -1.78 -11.45 29.61
CA VAL A 144 -0.62 -11.79 28.78
C VAL A 144 -0.01 -13.10 29.21
N ILE A 145 0.26 -13.96 28.22
CA ILE A 145 1.01 -15.20 28.40
C ILE A 145 2.21 -15.23 27.44
N ALA A 146 3.28 -15.91 27.83
CA ALA A 146 4.44 -16.09 26.98
C ALA A 146 4.90 -17.55 26.95
N ALA A 147 5.57 -17.93 25.87
CA ALA A 147 6.13 -19.26 25.69
C ALA A 147 7.42 -19.20 24.87
N THR A 148 8.35 -20.09 25.17
CA THR A 148 9.50 -20.34 24.30
C THR A 148 9.09 -21.19 23.10
N TYR A 149 9.83 -21.06 22.00
CA TYR A 149 9.67 -21.93 20.84
C TYR A 149 11.04 -22.33 20.27
N SER A 150 11.09 -23.52 19.67
CA SER A 150 12.26 -24.03 18.95
C SER A 150 11.82 -24.71 17.66
N GLY A 151 12.28 -24.19 16.52
CA GLY A 151 11.80 -24.61 15.22
C GLY A 151 10.30 -24.35 15.07
N THR A 152 9.52 -25.42 14.94
CA THR A 152 8.04 -25.38 14.81
C THR A 152 7.31 -25.83 16.09
N THR A 153 8.02 -26.03 17.19
CA THR A 153 7.45 -26.49 18.46
C THR A 153 7.40 -25.33 19.46
N ILE A 154 6.24 -25.12 20.08
CA ILE A 154 6.05 -24.21 21.22
C ILE A 154 6.14 -25.04 22.50
N ASP A 155 6.95 -24.60 23.46
CA ASP A 155 7.13 -25.26 24.74
C ASP A 155 5.89 -25.06 25.65
N ALA A 156 5.94 -25.58 26.88
CA ALA A 156 4.93 -25.23 27.88
C ALA A 156 4.95 -23.71 28.13
N PRO A 157 3.77 -23.04 28.09
CA PRO A 157 3.72 -21.61 28.37
C PRO A 157 4.05 -21.33 29.84
N GLY A 158 4.50 -20.10 30.11
CA GLY A 158 4.61 -19.57 31.46
C GLY A 158 3.24 -19.33 32.10
N SER A 159 3.24 -18.71 33.28
CA SER A 159 2.00 -18.26 33.92
C SER A 159 1.34 -17.13 33.15
N VAL A 160 0.01 -17.13 33.12
CA VAL A 160 -0.80 -15.97 32.72
C VAL A 160 -0.54 -14.82 33.70
N VAL A 161 -0.42 -13.61 33.17
CA VAL A 161 -0.30 -12.36 33.92
C VAL A 161 -1.44 -11.44 33.54
N GLU A 162 -2.34 -11.23 34.50
CA GLU A 162 -3.45 -10.29 34.43
C GLU A 162 -2.95 -8.84 34.50
N LEU A 163 -3.51 -7.98 33.66
CA LEU A 163 -3.23 -6.56 33.59
C LEU A 163 -4.38 -5.77 34.19
N ALA A 164 -4.06 -4.68 34.91
CA ALA A 164 -5.05 -3.77 35.47
C ALA A 164 -5.68 -2.86 34.39
N ALA A 165 -6.33 -3.47 33.40
CA ALA A 165 -6.98 -2.85 32.26
C ALA A 165 -8.37 -3.48 32.12
N ALA A 166 -9.33 -2.97 32.89
CA ALA A 166 -10.72 -3.44 32.89
C ALA A 166 -11.44 -3.05 31.59
N ASP A 167 -12.38 -3.90 31.16
CA ASP A 167 -13.15 -3.84 29.91
C ASP A 167 -12.27 -3.48 28.69
N SER A 168 -11.12 -4.14 28.61
CA SER A 168 -10.22 -4.00 27.47
C SER A 168 -10.81 -4.66 26.23
N MET A 169 -10.49 -4.20 25.03
CA MET A 169 -10.90 -4.84 23.78
C MET A 169 -9.82 -4.70 22.71
N PHE A 170 -9.79 -5.64 21.76
CA PHE A 170 -8.93 -5.65 20.58
C PHE A 170 -7.44 -5.49 20.89
N PRO A 171 -6.85 -6.37 21.73
CA PRO A 171 -5.44 -6.27 22.06
C PRO A 171 -4.58 -6.44 20.81
N VAL A 172 -3.59 -5.56 20.67
CA VAL A 172 -2.56 -5.62 19.63
C VAL A 172 -1.19 -5.51 20.27
N MET A 173 -0.22 -6.27 19.75
CA MET A 173 1.12 -6.27 20.31
C MET A 173 2.17 -5.97 19.25
N CYS A 174 3.23 -5.29 19.66
CA CYS A 174 4.46 -5.25 18.89
C CYS A 174 5.68 -5.57 19.76
N SER A 175 6.63 -6.29 19.17
CA SER A 175 7.93 -6.54 19.78
C SER A 175 8.77 -5.28 19.76
N GLN A 176 9.52 -5.05 20.82
CA GLN A 176 10.42 -3.91 20.93
C GLN A 176 11.85 -4.35 21.22
N PHE A 177 12.67 -3.42 21.70
CA PHE A 177 14.04 -3.63 22.08
C PHE A 177 14.16 -4.50 23.36
N LYS A 178 15.23 -5.30 23.44
CA LYS A 178 15.68 -6.01 24.67
C LYS A 178 14.64 -6.91 25.37
N GLY A 179 13.70 -7.51 24.64
CA GLY A 179 12.71 -8.41 25.25
C GLY A 179 11.50 -7.69 25.84
N GLN A 180 11.31 -6.42 25.49
CA GLN A 180 10.12 -5.66 25.80
C GLN A 180 9.04 -5.83 24.72
N PHE A 181 7.81 -5.53 25.10
CA PHE A 181 6.69 -5.40 24.20
C PHE A 181 5.87 -4.17 24.56
N CYS A 182 5.21 -3.60 23.56
CA CYS A 182 4.10 -2.69 23.75
C CYS A 182 2.81 -3.42 23.41
N LEU A 183 1.86 -3.33 24.32
CA LEU A 183 0.51 -3.86 24.19
C LEU A 183 -0.43 -2.68 24.08
N GLY A 184 -1.18 -2.62 23.00
CA GLY A 184 -2.22 -1.64 22.74
C GLY A 184 -3.59 -2.28 22.89
N TYR A 185 -4.56 -1.52 23.38
CA TYR A 185 -5.95 -2.00 23.54
C TYR A 185 -6.92 -0.82 23.54
N ARG A 186 -8.19 -1.12 23.30
CA ARG A 186 -9.29 -0.18 23.53
C ARG A 186 -9.79 -0.38 24.95
N ASP A 187 -9.93 0.70 25.72
CA ASP A 187 -10.46 0.65 27.07
C ASP A 187 -11.93 1.09 27.06
N ALA A 188 -12.87 0.14 27.05
CA ALA A 188 -14.30 0.44 26.95
C ALA A 188 -14.88 1.02 28.26
N ASP A 189 -14.29 0.68 29.41
CA ASP A 189 -14.66 1.22 30.72
C ASP A 189 -14.30 2.71 30.87
N ASP A 190 -13.12 3.10 30.40
CA ASP A 190 -12.57 4.45 30.48
C ASP A 190 -12.47 5.08 29.08
N SER A 191 -13.63 5.22 28.43
CA SER A 191 -13.94 6.09 27.28
C SER A 191 -13.67 5.57 25.86
N ASP A 192 -13.61 4.25 25.66
CA ASP A 192 -13.34 3.59 24.37
C ASP A 192 -12.06 4.07 23.68
N LYS A 193 -11.10 4.53 24.47
CA LYS A 193 -9.86 5.13 23.97
C LYS A 193 -8.80 4.08 23.69
N PHE A 194 -7.92 4.40 22.74
CA PHE A 194 -6.69 3.64 22.55
C PHE A 194 -5.74 3.89 23.72
N LYS A 195 -5.51 2.86 24.54
CA LYS A 195 -4.51 2.81 25.59
C LYS A 195 -3.38 1.84 25.26
N TYR A 196 -2.27 1.98 25.96
CA TYR A 196 -1.15 1.05 25.87
C TYR A 196 -0.62 0.68 27.25
N ILE A 197 0.04 -0.47 27.33
CA ILE A 197 0.84 -0.95 28.45
C ILE A 197 2.18 -1.45 27.91
N LEU A 198 3.25 -1.18 28.65
CA LEU A 198 4.57 -1.71 28.36
C LEU A 198 4.84 -2.93 29.22
N GLY A 199 5.52 -3.93 28.68
CA GLY A 199 5.89 -5.11 29.43
C GLY A 199 7.22 -5.71 28.99
N ALA A 200 7.69 -6.71 29.73
CA ALA A 200 8.91 -7.44 29.40
C ALA A 200 8.75 -8.94 29.65
N VAL A 201 9.38 -9.73 28.78
CA VAL A 201 9.42 -11.18 28.86
C VAL A 201 10.87 -11.64 28.96
N SER A 202 11.13 -12.58 29.88
CA SER A 202 12.42 -13.24 30.04
C SER A 202 12.76 -14.15 28.84
N SER A 203 14.02 -14.59 28.75
CA SER A 203 14.45 -15.59 27.77
C SER A 203 13.83 -16.98 27.99
N SER A 204 13.24 -17.23 29.15
CA SER A 204 12.54 -18.48 29.48
C SER A 204 11.03 -18.40 29.22
N GLY A 205 10.54 -17.38 28.53
CA GLY A 205 9.12 -17.27 28.19
C GLY A 205 8.22 -16.92 29.38
N VAL A 206 8.73 -16.20 30.37
CA VAL A 206 7.95 -15.71 31.52
C VAL A 206 7.82 -14.20 31.43
N VAL A 207 6.60 -13.68 31.55
CA VAL A 207 6.33 -12.24 31.69
C VAL A 207 6.92 -11.78 33.03
N THR A 208 7.94 -10.94 32.97
CA THR A 208 8.73 -10.52 34.15
C THR A 208 8.31 -9.16 34.71
N LYS A 209 7.65 -8.35 33.90
CA LYS A 209 7.34 -6.96 34.23
C LYS A 209 6.17 -6.47 33.41
N ILE A 210 5.29 -5.72 34.08
CA ILE A 210 4.24 -4.88 33.51
C ILE A 210 4.51 -3.48 34.03
N GLY A 211 4.76 -2.54 33.11
CA GLY A 211 5.01 -1.13 33.42
C GLY A 211 3.72 -0.32 33.46
N SER A 212 3.87 1.00 33.61
CA SER A 212 2.75 1.93 33.50
C SER A 212 2.19 1.98 32.07
N GLY A 213 0.87 2.01 31.96
CA GLY A 213 0.18 2.31 30.72
C GLY A 213 -0.06 3.80 30.52
N GLY A 214 -0.59 4.15 29.35
CA GLY A 214 -1.01 5.51 29.03
C GLY A 214 -2.08 5.53 27.94
N THR A 215 -2.62 6.73 27.69
CA THR A 215 -3.66 6.96 26.67
C THR A 215 -3.04 7.58 25.43
N ILE A 216 -3.36 7.05 24.25
CA ILE A 216 -2.92 7.54 22.93
C ILE A 216 -3.99 8.44 22.31
N ALA A 217 -5.18 7.90 22.06
CA ALA A 217 -6.29 8.64 21.46
C ALA A 217 -7.13 9.30 22.57
N SER A 218 -7.43 10.60 22.45
CA SER A 218 -8.02 11.36 23.57
C SER A 218 -9.46 11.84 23.34
N THR A 219 -9.97 11.79 22.11
CA THR A 219 -11.20 12.51 21.74
C THR A 219 -12.36 11.64 21.24
N ALA A 220 -12.12 10.39 20.82
CA ALA A 220 -13.16 9.56 20.22
C ALA A 220 -12.98 8.05 20.48
N THR A 221 -14.08 7.30 20.29
CA THR A 221 -14.13 5.83 20.34
C THR A 221 -13.31 5.25 19.22
N VAL A 222 -12.42 4.31 19.57
CA VAL A 222 -11.54 3.65 18.62
C VAL A 222 -12.16 2.34 18.13
N THR A 223 -12.09 2.08 16.83
CA THR A 223 -12.71 0.89 16.19
C THR A 223 -11.69 -0.08 15.59
N SER A 224 -10.48 0.39 15.30
CA SER A 224 -9.37 -0.42 14.81
C SER A 224 -8.07 0.05 15.46
N LEU A 225 -7.17 -0.90 15.75
CA LEU A 225 -5.91 -0.68 16.43
C LEU A 225 -4.82 -1.47 15.73
N ARG A 226 -3.64 -0.86 15.53
CA ARG A 226 -2.44 -1.53 15.00
C ARG A 226 -1.19 -0.93 15.64
N LEU A 227 -0.20 -1.78 15.91
CA LEU A 227 1.11 -1.38 16.43
C LEU A 227 2.23 -1.88 15.53
N LEU A 228 3.22 -1.02 15.29
CA LEU A 228 4.49 -1.38 14.67
C LEU A 228 5.62 -1.06 15.64
N GLY A 229 6.41 -2.06 16.00
CA GLY A 229 7.56 -1.92 16.90
C GLY A 229 8.88 -1.95 16.16
N PHE A 230 9.83 -1.15 16.61
CA PHE A 230 11.17 -1.04 16.04
C PHE A 230 12.23 -1.53 17.01
N THR A 231 13.37 -1.98 16.47
CA THR A 231 14.47 -2.51 17.29
C THR A 231 15.19 -1.43 18.10
N ASP A 232 14.95 -0.16 17.82
CA ASP A 232 15.51 0.99 18.56
C ASP A 232 14.55 1.54 19.62
N GLY A 233 13.48 0.81 19.96
CA GLY A 233 12.53 1.21 21.01
C GLY A 233 11.43 2.16 20.53
N ARG A 234 11.39 2.50 19.24
CA ARG A 234 10.26 3.23 18.66
C ARG A 234 9.04 2.34 18.51
N VAL A 235 7.88 2.97 18.54
CA VAL A 235 6.58 2.37 18.26
C VAL A 235 5.79 3.32 17.38
N LEU A 236 5.11 2.79 16.36
CA LEU A 236 4.05 3.51 15.67
C LEU A 236 2.71 2.94 16.11
N PHE A 237 1.85 3.82 16.58
CA PHE A 237 0.45 3.58 16.88
C PHE A 237 -0.37 3.97 15.66
N SER A 238 -1.35 3.16 15.33
CA SER A 238 -2.29 3.42 14.24
C SER A 238 -3.68 3.00 14.68
N TRP A 239 -4.68 3.83 14.41
CA TRP A 239 -6.04 3.55 14.80
C TRP A 239 -7.06 4.19 13.87
N ILE A 240 -8.32 3.77 14.01
CA ILE A 240 -9.47 4.48 13.44
C ILE A 240 -10.29 5.06 14.60
N ASP A 241 -10.58 6.35 14.57
CA ASP A 241 -11.59 6.97 15.42
C ASP A 241 -12.59 7.75 14.58
N SER A 242 -13.88 7.72 14.93
CA SER A 242 -14.94 8.48 14.22
C SER A 242 -14.90 8.38 12.69
N THR A 243 -14.43 7.25 12.13
CA THR A 243 -14.16 6.96 10.71
C THR A 243 -12.87 7.53 10.10
N PHE A 244 -12.00 8.23 10.82
CA PHE A 244 -10.72 8.70 10.31
C PHE A 244 -9.57 7.80 10.77
N GLY A 245 -8.59 7.57 9.91
CA GLY A 245 -7.38 6.81 10.21
C GLY A 245 -6.28 7.74 10.72
N HIS A 246 -5.71 7.42 11.87
CA HIS A 246 -4.70 8.23 12.56
C HIS A 246 -3.43 7.42 12.79
N VAL A 247 -2.31 8.12 12.89
CA VAL A 247 -1.04 7.56 13.32
C VAL A 247 -0.37 8.45 14.36
N LEU A 248 0.38 7.84 15.28
CA LEU A 248 1.21 8.53 16.25
C LEU A 248 2.50 7.76 16.44
N SER A 249 3.65 8.45 16.47
CA SER A 249 4.92 7.80 16.80
C SER A 249 5.27 8.03 18.27
N GLY A 250 5.70 6.98 18.96
CA GLY A 250 6.29 7.05 20.29
C GLY A 250 7.70 6.48 20.32
N SER A 251 8.45 6.82 21.35
CA SER A 251 9.76 6.26 21.64
C SER A 251 9.86 5.95 23.11
N MET A 252 10.37 4.76 23.43
CA MET A 252 10.75 4.43 24.81
C MET A 252 12.22 4.74 25.01
N ASP A 253 12.54 5.28 26.20
CA ASP A 253 13.92 5.35 26.63
C ASP A 253 14.41 4.01 27.18
N ASP A 254 15.70 3.78 27.01
CA ASP A 254 16.34 2.48 27.22
C ASP A 254 16.33 2.10 28.71
N GLY A 255 15.33 1.33 29.13
CA GLY A 255 15.12 0.91 30.52
C GLY A 255 14.06 1.68 31.30
N ASP A 256 13.38 2.65 30.68
CA ASP A 256 12.25 3.34 31.28
C ASP A 256 10.93 2.57 31.08
N GLU A 257 9.99 2.78 31.99
CA GLU A 257 8.59 2.30 31.90
C GLU A 257 7.66 3.34 31.25
N SER A 258 8.26 4.43 30.75
CA SER A 258 7.54 5.51 30.12
C SER A 258 7.74 5.50 28.60
N LEU A 259 6.68 5.88 27.89
CA LEU A 259 6.70 6.13 26.47
C LEU A 259 6.60 7.63 26.25
N THR A 260 7.55 8.21 25.53
CA THR A 260 7.42 9.56 25.01
C THR A 260 6.64 9.52 23.71
N VAL A 261 5.44 10.10 23.72
CA VAL A 261 4.57 10.17 22.53
C VAL A 261 4.82 11.47 21.75
N GLY A 262 4.83 11.36 20.42
CA GLY A 262 4.92 12.49 19.50
C GLY A 262 3.56 13.11 19.20
N SER A 263 3.49 13.87 18.11
CA SER A 263 2.22 14.41 17.61
C SER A 263 1.47 13.38 16.78
N GLU A 264 0.16 13.35 16.96
CA GLU A 264 -0.76 12.65 16.07
C GLU A 264 -0.75 13.24 14.66
N LEU A 265 -0.93 12.39 13.66
CA LEU A 265 -1.18 12.74 12.27
C LEU A 265 -2.42 11.98 11.78
N GLU A 266 -3.43 12.73 11.36
CA GLU A 266 -4.57 12.20 10.61
C GLU A 266 -4.14 11.85 9.18
N ILE A 267 -4.40 10.62 8.75
CA ILE A 267 -4.00 10.08 7.45
C ILE A 267 -5.14 10.12 6.45
N THR A 268 -6.37 9.83 6.87
CA THR A 268 -7.53 9.80 5.98
C THR A 268 -8.36 11.06 6.17
N ALA A 269 -8.92 11.59 5.09
CA ALA A 269 -9.83 12.74 5.15
C ALA A 269 -11.31 12.30 4.98
N GLU A 270 -11.53 10.99 4.95
CA GLU A 270 -12.76 10.32 4.50
C GLU A 270 -13.01 9.10 5.39
N ALA A 271 -14.26 8.64 5.40
CA ALA A 271 -14.70 7.54 6.23
C ALA A 271 -13.93 6.24 5.90
N THR A 272 -13.38 5.63 6.94
CA THR A 272 -12.42 4.53 6.85
C THR A 272 -12.89 3.35 7.68
N LEU A 273 -13.00 2.17 7.07
CA LEU A 273 -13.45 0.94 7.74
C LEU A 273 -12.31 0.05 8.20
N THR A 274 -11.25 -0.02 7.40
CA THR A 274 -10.03 -0.79 7.71
C THR A 274 -8.81 0.09 7.55
N PHE A 275 -7.81 -0.08 8.41
CA PHE A 275 -6.60 0.72 8.43
C PHE A 275 -5.44 -0.14 8.90
N ASP A 276 -4.40 -0.25 8.08
CA ASP A 276 -3.19 -0.98 8.40
C ASP A 276 -1.97 -0.20 7.91
N VAL A 277 -0.82 -0.42 8.54
CA VAL A 277 0.40 0.32 8.26
C VAL A 277 1.57 -0.64 8.18
N CYS A 278 2.52 -0.36 7.29
CA CYS A 278 3.84 -0.96 7.34
C CYS A 278 4.94 0.08 7.24
N ALA A 279 6.09 -0.25 7.83
CA ALA A 279 7.31 0.51 7.66
C ALA A 279 8.05 0.03 6.41
N LEU A 280 8.35 0.94 5.48
CA LEU A 280 9.23 0.67 4.35
C LEU A 280 10.67 0.65 4.84
N ASP A 281 11.05 1.66 5.62
CA ASP A 281 12.34 1.73 6.29
C ASP A 281 12.19 2.21 7.76
N ALA A 282 13.22 2.85 8.31
CA ALA A 282 13.19 3.39 9.67
C ALA A 282 12.25 4.59 9.83
N ASP A 283 12.06 5.42 8.81
CA ASP A 283 11.38 6.72 8.90
C ASP A 283 10.35 6.94 7.79
N GLU A 284 10.14 5.97 6.91
CA GLU A 284 9.19 6.00 5.82
C GLU A 284 8.17 4.86 5.95
N PHE A 285 6.90 5.22 5.77
CA PHE A 285 5.77 4.36 6.05
C PHE A 285 4.76 4.41 4.93
N VAL A 286 3.97 3.34 4.84
CA VAL A 286 2.82 3.26 3.96
C VAL A 286 1.64 2.71 4.75
N SER A 287 0.52 3.42 4.71
CA SER A 287 -0.77 2.95 5.18
C SER A 287 -1.61 2.44 4.01
N VAL A 288 -2.42 1.43 4.28
CA VAL A 288 -3.53 1.01 3.42
C VAL A 288 -4.84 1.15 4.19
N TYR A 289 -5.89 1.54 3.50
CA TYR A 289 -7.22 1.62 4.09
C TYR A 289 -8.34 1.47 3.08
N GLU A 290 -9.51 1.08 3.59
CA GLU A 290 -10.78 1.01 2.85
C GLU A 290 -11.54 2.32 3.01
N ASN A 291 -11.84 2.98 1.89
CA ASN A 291 -12.55 4.24 1.82
C ASN A 291 -14.05 4.02 1.58
N ASP A 292 -14.84 4.18 2.65
CA ASP A 292 -16.30 3.97 2.68
C ASP A 292 -17.04 5.03 1.84
N ASP A 293 -16.47 6.24 1.70
CA ASP A 293 -17.11 7.34 0.98
C ASP A 293 -17.06 7.15 -0.55
N VAL A 294 -16.09 6.38 -1.06
CA VAL A 294 -15.82 6.21 -2.50
C VAL A 294 -15.94 4.75 -2.92
N SER A 295 -17.05 4.08 -2.56
CA SER A 295 -17.35 2.69 -3.00
C SER A 295 -16.35 1.63 -2.53
N ASP A 296 -15.92 1.72 -1.27
CA ASP A 296 -15.01 0.77 -0.61
C ASP A 296 -13.68 0.61 -1.38
N TYR A 297 -13.12 1.72 -1.91
CA TYR A 297 -11.82 1.70 -2.61
C TYR A 297 -10.67 1.43 -1.65
N VAL A 298 -9.66 0.71 -2.13
CA VAL A 298 -8.41 0.56 -1.38
C VAL A 298 -7.52 1.76 -1.68
N MET A 299 -7.29 2.58 -0.66
CA MET A 299 -6.41 3.73 -0.73
C MET A 299 -5.07 3.40 -0.09
N VAL A 300 -4.01 4.02 -0.62
CA VAL A 300 -2.67 3.94 -0.05
C VAL A 300 -2.19 5.35 0.24
N THR A 301 -1.54 5.55 1.37
CA THR A 301 -0.93 6.84 1.71
C THR A 301 0.47 6.63 2.26
N THR A 302 1.43 7.37 1.72
CA THR A 302 2.77 7.43 2.27
C THR A 302 2.84 8.50 3.35
N PHE A 303 3.70 8.29 4.34
CA PHE A 303 4.06 9.35 5.29
C PHE A 303 5.47 9.10 5.81
N THR A 304 6.09 10.17 6.30
CA THR A 304 7.45 10.12 6.82
C THR A 304 7.50 10.62 8.24
N ARG A 305 8.55 10.23 8.95
CA ARG A 305 8.87 10.68 10.29
C ARG A 305 10.20 11.42 10.25
N LEU A 306 10.20 12.64 10.75
CA LEU A 306 11.43 13.36 11.07
C LEU A 306 11.43 13.66 12.56
N ILE A 307 12.29 12.95 13.30
CA ILE A 307 12.35 13.03 14.77
C ILE A 307 11.00 12.59 15.35
N ASN A 308 10.15 13.50 15.83
CA ASN A 308 8.85 13.19 16.45
C ASN A 308 7.67 13.82 15.68
N VAL A 309 7.94 14.26 14.45
CA VAL A 309 6.94 14.86 13.57
C VAL A 309 6.65 13.90 12.44
N LEU A 310 5.38 13.52 12.29
CA LEU A 310 4.89 12.76 11.16
C LEU A 310 4.40 13.73 10.09
N THR A 311 4.75 13.48 8.82
CA THR A 311 4.34 14.28 7.67
C THR A 311 3.62 13.40 6.66
N LYS A 312 2.35 13.72 6.38
CA LYS A 312 1.57 13.05 5.34
C LYS A 312 2.21 13.31 3.97
N GLY A 313 2.42 12.24 3.22
CA GLY A 313 2.91 12.26 1.85
C GLY A 313 1.77 12.10 0.84
N ASN A 314 2.08 11.43 -0.26
CA ASN A 314 1.12 11.25 -1.35
C ASN A 314 0.13 10.14 -1.04
N GLN A 315 -1.08 10.31 -1.57
CA GLN A 315 -2.20 9.38 -1.52
C GLN A 315 -2.52 8.91 -2.93
N ASP A 316 -2.87 7.63 -3.08
CA ASP A 316 -3.27 7.05 -4.37
C ASP A 316 -4.34 5.96 -4.19
N VAL A 317 -5.06 5.63 -5.26
CA VAL A 317 -6.03 4.53 -5.32
C VAL A 317 -5.27 3.27 -5.75
N ALA A 318 -5.19 2.28 -4.88
CA ALA A 318 -4.56 1.00 -5.19
C ALA A 318 -5.51 0.06 -5.94
N VAL A 319 -6.76 -0.01 -5.49
CA VAL A 319 -7.79 -0.87 -6.07
C VAL A 319 -9.07 -0.06 -6.19
N GLU A 320 -9.58 0.01 -7.41
CA GLU A 320 -10.92 0.50 -7.70
C GLU A 320 -11.93 -0.63 -7.49
N GLY A 321 -13.01 -0.35 -6.77
CA GLY A 321 -14.12 -1.28 -6.55
C GLY A 321 -14.16 -1.87 -5.14
N ASN A 322 -15.29 -2.53 -4.84
CA ASN A 322 -15.66 -2.95 -3.49
C ASN A 322 -14.66 -3.95 -2.90
N SER A 323 -13.75 -3.45 -2.07
CA SER A 323 -12.64 -4.21 -1.49
C SER A 323 -12.63 -4.01 0.02
N ARG A 324 -12.50 -5.09 0.77
CA ARG A 324 -12.63 -5.10 2.23
C ARG A 324 -11.46 -5.76 2.92
N ASN A 325 -11.35 -5.57 4.23
CA ASN A 325 -10.38 -6.29 5.07
C ASN A 325 -8.93 -6.11 4.57
N THR A 326 -8.52 -4.85 4.40
CA THR A 326 -7.21 -4.54 3.85
C THR A 326 -6.10 -4.76 4.89
N THR A 327 -4.95 -5.24 4.42
CA THR A 327 -3.73 -5.39 5.23
C THR A 327 -2.51 -5.18 4.36
N ILE A 328 -1.41 -4.70 4.95
CA ILE A 328 -0.19 -4.36 4.23
C ILE A 328 1.06 -4.91 4.92
N CYS A 329 2.05 -5.29 4.13
CA CYS A 329 3.41 -5.51 4.64
C CYS A 329 4.44 -4.97 3.65
N SER A 330 5.56 -4.44 4.15
CA SER A 330 6.68 -4.09 3.29
C SER A 330 7.38 -5.35 2.79
N LEU A 331 7.90 -5.30 1.57
CA LEU A 331 8.85 -6.28 1.03
C LEU A 331 10.27 -5.74 1.14
N ASP A 332 10.47 -4.46 0.88
CA ASP A 332 11.70 -3.73 1.12
C ASP A 332 11.40 -2.24 1.23
N ASP A 333 12.45 -1.41 1.19
CA ASP A 333 12.38 0.04 1.36
C ASP A 333 11.55 0.74 0.27
N ASN A 334 11.24 0.05 -0.84
CA ASN A 334 10.44 0.61 -1.94
C ASN A 334 9.26 -0.27 -2.35
N ASN A 335 9.16 -1.51 -1.89
CA ASN A 335 8.15 -2.47 -2.32
C ASN A 335 7.29 -2.88 -1.14
N PHE A 336 6.00 -3.07 -1.37
CA PHE A 336 5.05 -3.55 -0.39
C PHE A 336 3.96 -4.40 -1.04
N VAL A 337 3.23 -5.16 -0.22
CA VAL A 337 2.13 -6.02 -0.66
C VAL A 337 0.90 -5.67 0.13
N ILE A 338 -0.21 -5.53 -0.59
CA ILE A 338 -1.55 -5.36 -0.04
C ILE A 338 -2.28 -6.69 -0.20
N GLY A 339 -2.86 -7.19 0.88
CA GLY A 339 -3.85 -8.27 0.85
C GLY A 339 -5.24 -7.69 1.14
N PHE A 340 -6.25 -8.14 0.42
CA PHE A 340 -7.63 -7.68 0.59
C PHE A 340 -8.64 -8.73 0.12
N THR A 341 -9.88 -8.60 0.60
CA THR A 341 -11.05 -9.34 0.14
C THR A 341 -11.68 -8.56 -1.02
N ASP A 342 -11.63 -9.09 -2.24
CA ASP A 342 -12.22 -8.47 -3.42
C ASP A 342 -13.72 -8.80 -3.51
N ALA A 343 -14.58 -7.97 -2.90
CA ALA A 343 -16.02 -8.19 -2.90
C ALA A 343 -16.64 -7.96 -4.29
N GLY A 344 -16.01 -7.14 -5.14
CA GLY A 344 -16.36 -7.00 -6.56
C GLY A 344 -16.19 -8.31 -7.35
N ASN A 345 -15.31 -9.19 -6.89
CA ASN A 345 -15.02 -10.50 -7.48
C ASN A 345 -15.34 -11.65 -6.51
N SER A 346 -16.57 -11.74 -6.03
CA SER A 346 -17.05 -12.86 -5.18
C SER A 346 -16.33 -13.03 -3.84
N SER A 347 -15.77 -11.94 -3.29
CA SER A 347 -15.04 -11.92 -2.00
C SER A 347 -13.79 -12.80 -1.99
N TYR A 348 -13.11 -12.90 -3.12
CA TYR A 348 -11.88 -13.67 -3.22
C TYR A 348 -10.72 -13.06 -2.44
N LEU A 349 -9.78 -13.92 -2.03
CA LEU A 349 -8.52 -13.45 -1.48
C LEU A 349 -7.66 -12.96 -2.63
N THR A 350 -7.35 -11.67 -2.62
CA THR A 350 -6.54 -11.03 -3.64
C THR A 350 -5.33 -10.36 -3.01
N VAL A 351 -4.22 -10.38 -3.76
CA VAL A 351 -3.03 -9.58 -3.44
C VAL A 351 -2.65 -8.65 -4.56
N GLN A 352 -2.10 -7.52 -4.17
CA GLN A 352 -1.50 -6.55 -5.08
C GLN A 352 -0.12 -6.14 -4.59
N TRP A 353 0.81 -6.02 -5.52
CA TRP A 353 2.14 -5.48 -5.26
C TRP A 353 2.11 -3.97 -5.55
N GLY A 354 2.48 -3.17 -4.55
CA GLY A 354 2.74 -1.74 -4.71
C GLY A 354 4.23 -1.39 -4.62
N LYS A 355 4.61 -0.33 -5.33
CA LYS A 355 5.97 0.22 -5.29
C LYS A 355 5.95 1.70 -4.99
N LYS A 356 6.70 2.12 -3.98
CA LYS A 356 7.05 3.52 -3.75
C LYS A 356 8.13 3.96 -4.76
N LEU A 357 7.88 5.08 -5.40
CA LEU A 357 8.83 5.91 -6.13
C LEU A 357 8.92 7.25 -5.38
N ASP A 358 10.01 8.00 -5.55
CA ASP A 358 10.34 9.21 -4.76
C ASP A 358 9.15 10.12 -4.43
N HIS A 359 8.26 10.33 -5.41
CA HIS A 359 7.03 11.12 -5.26
C HIS A 359 5.79 10.43 -5.84
N LEU A 360 5.80 9.11 -6.03
CA LEU A 360 4.66 8.41 -6.61
C LEU A 360 4.51 7.04 -5.96
N ILE A 361 3.27 6.66 -5.68
CA ILE A 361 2.96 5.29 -5.32
C ILE A 361 2.48 4.63 -6.62
N ASP A 362 3.22 3.65 -7.13
CA ASP A 362 2.78 2.89 -8.28
C ASP A 362 2.09 1.63 -7.78
N VAL A 363 0.76 1.68 -7.72
CA VAL A 363 -0.10 0.55 -7.36
C VAL A 363 -1.04 0.28 -8.52
N ARG A 364 -0.47 0.01 -9.70
CA ARG A 364 -1.30 -0.34 -10.86
C ARG A 364 -2.08 -1.61 -10.57
N SER A 365 -3.40 -1.56 -10.63
CA SER A 365 -4.24 -2.74 -10.82
C SER A 365 -4.43 -2.97 -12.32
N ASN A 366 -4.93 -4.15 -12.69
CA ASN A 366 -5.23 -4.47 -14.09
C ASN A 366 -6.39 -3.62 -14.65
N VAL A 367 -7.18 -2.98 -13.77
CA VAL A 367 -8.37 -2.16 -14.05
C VAL A 367 -8.18 -0.66 -13.78
N ALA A 368 -7.29 -0.26 -12.86
CA ALA A 368 -7.11 1.14 -12.49
C ALA A 368 -6.38 1.92 -13.59
N SER A 369 -7.01 2.98 -14.08
CA SER A 369 -6.34 3.99 -14.90
C SER A 369 -5.60 4.96 -13.99
N ALA A 370 -4.27 5.05 -14.11
CA ALA A 370 -3.53 6.07 -13.38
C ALA A 370 -3.97 7.46 -13.89
N VAL A 371 -4.60 8.25 -13.01
CA VAL A 371 -4.91 9.67 -13.26
C VAL A 371 -3.80 10.50 -12.63
N PHE A 372 -2.90 11.05 -13.45
CA PHE A 372 -1.84 11.93 -12.98
C PHE A 372 -2.20 13.37 -13.32
N ASN A 373 -2.55 14.20 -12.34
CA ASN A 373 -2.80 15.65 -12.53
C ASN A 373 -3.72 15.99 -13.73
N GLY A 374 -4.82 15.24 -13.91
CA GLY A 374 -5.76 15.45 -15.02
C GLY A 374 -5.34 14.83 -16.37
N PHE A 375 -4.23 14.08 -16.42
CA PHE A 375 -3.85 13.27 -17.57
C PHE A 375 -4.16 11.80 -17.30
N MET A 376 -4.97 11.19 -18.17
CA MET A 376 -5.17 9.74 -18.17
C MET A 376 -4.01 9.10 -18.95
N LEU A 377 -3.24 8.24 -18.29
CA LEU A 377 -2.25 7.40 -18.96
C LEU A 377 -2.95 6.14 -19.46
N SER A 378 -3.21 6.06 -20.77
CA SER A 378 -3.83 4.87 -21.37
C SER A 378 -2.82 3.72 -21.50
N LYS A 379 -3.32 2.48 -21.49
CA LYS A 379 -2.58 1.21 -21.35
C LYS A 379 -1.70 0.84 -22.56
N ASN A 380 -1.58 1.70 -23.58
CA ASN A 380 -0.87 1.39 -24.81
C ASN A 380 0.61 1.82 -24.74
N PHE A 381 1.44 0.99 -24.11
CA PHE A 381 2.88 1.02 -24.35
C PHE A 381 3.16 0.27 -25.66
N ASP A 382 3.93 0.89 -26.56
CA ASP A 382 4.55 0.13 -27.64
C ASP A 382 5.48 -0.94 -27.04
N GLY A 383 5.81 -1.97 -27.82
CA GLY A 383 6.76 -3.03 -27.40
C GLY A 383 8.18 -2.52 -27.06
N LEU A 384 8.39 -1.20 -26.99
CA LEU A 384 9.64 -0.51 -26.69
C LEU A 384 9.57 0.30 -25.38
N GLY A 385 8.43 0.33 -24.68
CA GLY A 385 8.30 0.89 -23.33
C GLY A 385 8.28 2.42 -23.27
N ARG A 386 7.73 3.10 -24.29
CA ARG A 386 7.56 4.57 -24.29
C ARG A 386 6.17 4.98 -23.77
N LEU A 387 6.14 6.03 -22.96
CA LEU A 387 4.93 6.61 -22.37
C LEU A 387 4.30 7.58 -23.38
N ALA A 388 3.04 7.35 -23.77
CA ALA A 388 2.23 8.34 -24.45
C ALA A 388 1.33 9.02 -23.39
N ALA A 389 1.53 10.32 -23.14
CA ALA A 389 0.62 11.11 -22.32
C ALA A 389 -0.48 11.70 -23.22
N TYR A 390 -1.75 11.48 -22.86
CA TYR A 390 -2.90 12.07 -23.54
C TYR A 390 -3.52 13.15 -22.66
N GLN A 391 -3.66 14.37 -23.19
CA GLN A 391 -4.58 15.37 -22.65
C GLN A 391 -5.92 15.18 -23.35
N ILE A 392 -6.94 14.70 -22.63
CA ILE A 392 -8.30 14.65 -23.19
C ILE A 392 -9.03 15.93 -22.79
N THR A 393 -9.01 16.92 -23.67
CA THR A 393 -9.97 18.02 -23.63
C THR A 393 -11.26 17.54 -24.29
N GLY A 394 -12.33 17.48 -23.50
CA GLY A 394 -13.49 16.63 -23.76
C GLY A 394 -14.29 16.92 -25.04
N THR A 395 -14.84 15.85 -25.61
CA THR A 395 -16.22 15.80 -26.13
C THR A 395 -16.76 14.37 -25.99
N THR A 396 -18.08 14.27 -25.86
CA THR A 396 -18.86 13.05 -25.64
C THR A 396 -18.95 12.17 -26.89
N ASN A 397 -18.80 10.85 -26.68
CA ASN A 397 -19.06 9.73 -27.60
C ASN A 397 -18.18 9.63 -28.86
N GLY A 398 -17.19 8.74 -28.80
CA GLY A 398 -16.51 8.22 -30.00
C GLY A 398 -15.39 7.23 -29.66
N SER A 399 -15.44 6.04 -30.23
CA SER A 399 -14.44 4.98 -30.11
C SER A 399 -13.04 5.47 -30.52
N ALA A 400 -12.04 5.30 -29.65
CA ALA A 400 -10.66 5.62 -29.98
C ALA A 400 -9.98 4.44 -30.71
N ASN A 401 -9.67 4.59 -31.99
CA ASN A 401 -8.77 3.70 -32.72
C ASN A 401 -7.34 4.27 -32.74
N THR A 402 -6.34 3.41 -32.52
CA THR A 402 -4.92 3.78 -32.44
C THR A 402 -4.30 3.72 -33.84
N VAL A 403 -3.59 4.77 -34.27
CA VAL A 403 -2.79 4.78 -35.50
C VAL A 403 -1.33 5.03 -35.12
N MET A 404 -0.44 4.09 -35.45
CA MET A 404 1.02 4.26 -35.32
C MET A 404 1.66 4.24 -36.71
N GLY A 405 2.11 5.39 -37.19
CA GLY A 405 2.93 5.49 -38.40
C GLY A 405 4.38 5.09 -38.15
N THR A 406 5.03 4.50 -39.15
CA THR A 406 6.45 4.16 -39.09
C THR A 406 7.36 5.40 -39.15
N LYS A 407 8.46 5.34 -38.39
CA LYS A 407 9.56 6.31 -38.27
C LYS A 407 9.88 7.11 -39.55
N PRO A 408 10.01 8.46 -39.48
CA PRO A 408 10.58 9.24 -40.58
C PRO A 408 12.05 8.90 -40.75
N THR A 409 12.48 8.63 -41.98
CA THR A 409 13.90 8.47 -42.31
C THR A 409 14.58 9.84 -42.38
N LEU A 410 15.15 10.25 -41.23
CA LEU A 410 16.18 11.30 -41.03
C LEU A 410 15.73 12.78 -41.19
N PRO A 411 16.29 13.72 -40.40
CA PRO A 411 17.54 13.63 -39.62
C PRO A 411 17.38 13.58 -38.08
N PHE A 412 16.23 13.24 -37.51
CA PHE A 412 16.12 13.14 -36.04
C PHE A 412 16.63 11.80 -35.49
N ARG A 413 17.95 11.69 -35.25
CA ARG A 413 18.54 10.56 -34.52
C ARG A 413 19.09 11.05 -33.17
N LYS A 414 18.21 11.02 -32.16
CA LYS A 414 18.44 10.99 -30.68
C LYS A 414 17.84 12.18 -29.91
N HIS A 415 16.51 12.26 -29.79
CA HIS A 415 15.91 13.25 -28.87
C HIS A 415 14.80 12.60 -28.03
N LYS A 416 14.66 13.05 -26.78
CA LYS A 416 13.91 12.37 -25.71
C LYS A 416 12.44 12.80 -25.59
N ASP A 417 12.07 13.96 -26.12
CA ASP A 417 10.73 14.51 -25.93
C ASP A 417 10.21 15.08 -27.27
N VAL A 418 9.06 14.59 -27.72
CA VAL A 418 8.32 15.14 -28.88
C VAL A 418 6.91 15.45 -28.37
N ILE A 419 6.51 16.71 -28.43
CA ILE A 419 5.15 17.14 -28.10
C ILE A 419 4.44 17.43 -29.41
N VAL A 420 3.34 16.72 -29.69
CA VAL A 420 2.48 16.98 -30.86
C VAL A 420 1.19 17.58 -30.34
N LEU A 421 0.87 18.80 -30.76
CA LEU A 421 -0.39 19.47 -30.45
C LEU A 421 -1.32 19.33 -31.66
N PHE A 422 -2.51 18.77 -31.45
CA PHE A 422 -3.56 18.72 -32.46
C PHE A 422 -4.55 19.85 -32.20
N LYS A 423 -4.98 20.53 -33.26
CA LYS A 423 -6.09 21.48 -33.19
C LYS A 423 -7.30 20.83 -33.86
N ASP A 424 -8.35 20.65 -33.07
CA ASP A 424 -9.74 20.28 -33.38
C ASP A 424 -10.01 19.26 -34.52
N GLU A 425 -10.79 18.24 -34.13
CA GLU A 425 -11.42 17.16 -34.94
C GLU A 425 -10.55 15.92 -35.23
N GLY A 426 -11.07 14.76 -34.84
CA GLY A 426 -10.37 13.47 -34.78
C GLY A 426 -10.11 12.83 -36.14
N MET A 427 -9.00 12.10 -36.23
CA MET A 427 -8.52 11.43 -37.44
C MET A 427 -9.01 9.97 -37.49
N TYR A 428 -9.54 9.53 -38.64
CA TYR A 428 -9.88 8.12 -38.92
C TYR A 428 -8.89 7.57 -39.96
N ILE A 429 -8.26 6.43 -39.68
CA ILE A 429 -7.39 5.70 -40.63
C ILE A 429 -7.81 4.23 -40.64
N GLU A 430 -8.13 3.68 -41.81
CA GLU A 430 -8.28 2.23 -42.04
C GLU A 430 -6.92 1.63 -42.40
N ASP A 431 -6.59 0.48 -41.78
CA ASP A 431 -5.40 -0.32 -42.05
C ASP A 431 -5.73 -1.42 -43.07
N ASP A 432 -5.11 -1.39 -44.26
CA ASP A 432 -5.30 -2.41 -45.30
C ASP A 432 -4.17 -3.47 -45.37
N GLY A 433 -3.24 -3.43 -44.42
CA GLY A 433 -2.30 -4.54 -44.18
C GLY A 433 -1.23 -4.77 -45.25
N THR A 434 -0.69 -3.73 -45.89
CA THR A 434 0.48 -3.89 -46.78
C THR A 434 1.70 -3.01 -46.41
N ASP A 435 2.84 -3.66 -46.15
CA ASP A 435 4.13 -3.09 -45.69
C ASP A 435 4.93 -2.29 -46.76
N ALA A 436 4.30 -1.42 -47.55
CA ALA A 436 5.02 -0.50 -48.43
C ALA A 436 4.36 0.89 -48.43
N PRO A 437 5.13 2.00 -48.33
CA PRO A 437 4.54 3.34 -48.41
C PRO A 437 4.06 3.57 -49.84
N LYS A 438 2.77 3.36 -50.06
CA LYS A 438 2.06 3.89 -51.22
C LYS A 438 1.19 5.04 -50.77
N LYS A 439 1.25 6.14 -51.52
CA LYS A 439 0.31 7.26 -51.46
C LYS A 439 -1.07 6.67 -51.81
N SER A 440 -1.90 6.33 -50.81
CA SER A 440 -3.29 5.92 -51.03
C SER A 440 -4.13 7.18 -51.18
N GLY A 441 -4.99 7.18 -52.19
CA GLY A 441 -5.73 8.33 -52.67
C GLY A 441 -6.60 8.98 -51.60
N ILE A 442 -6.24 10.20 -51.24
CA ILE A 442 -7.18 11.25 -50.89
C ILE A 442 -7.02 12.26 -52.01
N ASP A 443 -8.12 12.59 -52.67
CA ASP A 443 -8.18 13.47 -53.83
C ASP A 443 -7.50 14.81 -53.48
N GLU A 444 -6.57 15.27 -54.31
CA GLU A 444 -5.75 16.49 -54.10
C GLU A 444 -6.58 17.80 -54.19
N THR A 445 -7.89 17.71 -53.98
CA THR A 445 -8.84 18.82 -54.13
C THR A 445 -9.49 19.28 -52.83
N ASP A 446 -9.28 18.60 -51.69
CA ASP A 446 -9.73 19.12 -50.40
C ASP A 446 -8.76 20.20 -49.88
N ALA A 447 -9.09 21.45 -50.21
CA ALA A 447 -8.39 22.67 -49.78
C ALA A 447 -8.46 22.96 -48.26
N ASN A 448 -8.75 21.96 -47.42
CA ASN A 448 -9.07 22.12 -46.00
C ASN A 448 -8.00 21.60 -45.03
N PHE A 449 -6.82 21.20 -45.51
CA PHE A 449 -5.69 20.86 -44.63
C PHE A 449 -4.68 22.00 -44.45
N ASP A 450 -4.98 23.19 -44.98
CA ASP A 450 -4.21 24.41 -44.75
C ASP A 450 -4.44 24.88 -43.29
N GLY A 451 -3.63 24.38 -42.36
CA GLY A 451 -3.74 24.74 -40.93
C GLY A 451 -3.20 23.74 -39.91
N PHE A 452 -2.73 22.55 -40.31
CA PHE A 452 -2.10 21.63 -39.37
C PHE A 452 -0.66 22.05 -39.07
N GLN A 453 -0.40 22.47 -37.82
CA GLN A 453 0.94 22.84 -37.37
C GLN A 453 1.53 21.73 -36.53
N VAL A 454 2.53 21.04 -37.07
CA VAL A 454 3.39 20.15 -36.27
C VAL A 454 4.59 20.96 -35.85
N VAL A 455 4.75 21.12 -34.53
CA VAL A 455 5.81 21.91 -33.94
C VAL A 455 6.70 20.99 -33.11
N VAL A 456 7.99 20.94 -33.44
CA VAL A 456 8.98 20.20 -32.65
C VAL A 456 9.83 21.21 -31.88
N ILE A 457 9.84 21.08 -30.55
CA ILE A 457 10.71 21.87 -29.67
C ILE A 457 11.90 21.00 -29.30
N ASP A 458 13.11 21.42 -29.69
CA ASP A 458 14.36 20.70 -29.38
C ASP A 458 15.44 21.70 -28.94
N GLU A 459 15.98 21.54 -27.73
CA GLU A 459 17.10 22.32 -27.20
C GLU A 459 17.00 23.86 -27.38
N GLY A 460 15.78 24.41 -27.30
CA GLY A 460 15.52 25.85 -27.45
C GLY A 460 15.29 26.31 -28.89
N ALA A 461 15.19 25.37 -29.83
CA ALA A 461 14.81 25.63 -31.22
C ALA A 461 13.38 25.13 -31.52
N LEU A 462 12.68 25.87 -32.38
CA LEU A 462 11.33 25.59 -32.83
C LEU A 462 11.37 25.23 -34.31
N TYR A 463 10.84 24.07 -34.70
CA TYR A 463 10.76 23.68 -36.11
C TYR A 463 9.30 23.52 -36.54
N GLU A 464 8.97 24.09 -37.71
CA GLU A 464 7.66 23.95 -38.37
C GLU A 464 7.85 23.15 -39.67
N TRP A 465 6.96 22.19 -39.94
CA TRP A 465 6.97 21.49 -41.23
C TRP A 465 6.36 22.36 -42.32
N ASP A 466 7.13 22.65 -43.37
CA ASP A 466 6.63 23.35 -44.55
C ASP A 466 6.25 22.34 -45.63
N ASP A 467 4.94 22.19 -45.84
CA ASP A 467 4.36 21.24 -46.80
C ASP A 467 4.67 21.62 -48.25
N GLY A 468 4.88 22.91 -48.54
CA GLY A 468 5.25 23.39 -49.86
C GLY A 468 6.66 22.97 -50.27
N THR A 469 7.57 22.82 -49.31
CA THR A 469 8.97 22.44 -49.56
C THR A 469 9.32 21.03 -49.10
N ASN A 470 8.43 20.35 -48.36
CA ASN A 470 8.70 19.08 -47.67
C ASN A 470 9.96 19.13 -46.80
N THR A 471 10.15 20.24 -46.07
CA THR A 471 11.29 20.40 -45.16
C THR A 471 10.86 20.97 -43.81
N TRP A 472 11.63 20.66 -42.76
CA TRP A 472 11.48 21.33 -41.47
C TRP A 472 12.18 22.69 -41.54
N VAL A 473 11.43 23.75 -41.30
CA VAL A 473 11.93 25.13 -41.27
C VAL A 473 12.14 25.55 -39.82
N ASP A 474 13.35 25.99 -39.51
CA ASP A 474 13.69 26.56 -38.22
C ASP A 474 12.98 27.90 -38.03
N LYS A 475 12.11 27.96 -37.01
CA LYS A 475 11.35 29.14 -36.57
C LYS A 475 11.87 29.72 -35.26
N THR A 476 13.04 29.30 -34.80
CA THR A 476 13.63 29.76 -33.52
C THR A 476 13.79 31.27 -33.44
N SER A 477 13.89 31.96 -34.58
CA SER A 477 14.04 33.42 -34.64
C SER A 477 12.73 34.19 -34.87
N THR A 478 11.55 33.55 -34.88
CA THR A 478 10.28 34.27 -34.94
C THR A 478 9.83 34.71 -33.55
N ASP A 479 9.10 35.82 -33.49
CA ASP A 479 8.66 36.50 -32.25
C ASP A 479 8.03 35.54 -31.22
N LEU A 480 7.32 34.52 -31.71
CA LEU A 480 6.70 33.47 -30.91
C LEU A 480 7.67 32.71 -30.00
N VAL A 481 8.92 32.46 -30.42
CA VAL A 481 9.92 31.79 -29.57
C VAL A 481 10.48 32.75 -28.54
N ASN A 482 10.62 34.02 -28.90
CA ASN A 482 11.12 35.05 -28.02
C ASN A 482 10.15 35.37 -26.88
N ASP A 483 8.83 35.25 -27.11
CA ASP A 483 7.83 35.53 -26.08
C ASP A 483 7.36 34.29 -25.30
N CYS A 484 7.45 33.09 -25.90
CA CYS A 484 6.88 31.87 -25.29
C CYS A 484 7.92 30.88 -24.73
N ILE A 485 9.21 31.05 -25.02
CA ILE A 485 10.25 30.10 -24.58
C ILE A 485 11.39 30.84 -23.87
N HIS A 486 11.41 30.75 -22.54
CA HIS A 486 12.46 31.31 -21.70
C HIS A 486 13.07 30.24 -20.78
N PRO A 487 14.38 30.29 -20.49
CA PRO A 487 14.96 29.46 -19.45
C PRO A 487 14.26 29.71 -18.10
N TRP A 488 13.94 28.67 -17.35
CA TRP A 488 13.24 28.79 -16.06
C TRP A 488 13.87 29.83 -15.10
N SER A 489 15.20 29.97 -15.15
CA SER A 489 15.97 30.93 -14.35
C SER A 489 15.66 32.41 -14.65
N THR A 490 15.11 32.75 -15.81
CA THR A 490 14.76 34.14 -16.16
C THR A 490 13.34 34.53 -15.75
N ILE A 491 12.46 33.55 -15.51
CA ILE A 491 11.08 33.78 -15.05
C ILE A 491 11.04 34.08 -13.55
N GLN A 492 11.93 33.46 -12.75
CA GLN A 492 11.86 33.53 -11.29
C GLN A 492 12.26 34.90 -10.67
N ASN A 493 12.84 35.82 -11.46
CA ASN A 493 13.38 37.10 -10.96
C ASN A 493 12.87 38.35 -11.70
N ALA A 494 11.91 38.23 -12.61
CA ALA A 494 11.37 39.39 -13.33
C ALA A 494 10.20 40.02 -12.55
N THR A 495 10.40 41.18 -11.92
CA THR A 495 9.35 41.94 -11.21
C THR A 495 8.32 42.59 -12.14
N SER A 496 8.39 42.33 -13.45
CA SER A 496 7.54 42.93 -14.47
C SER A 496 7.26 41.96 -15.63
N PHE A 497 7.03 40.68 -15.33
CA PHE A 497 6.58 39.73 -16.35
C PHE A 497 5.12 40.03 -16.72
N ASP A 498 4.90 40.51 -17.94
CA ASP A 498 3.57 40.76 -18.49
C ASP A 498 3.09 39.47 -19.19
N THR A 499 2.08 38.81 -18.64
CA THR A 499 1.55 37.55 -19.16
C THR A 499 0.53 37.73 -20.29
N ALA A 500 0.23 38.97 -20.71
CA ALA A 500 -0.73 39.23 -21.77
C ALA A 500 -0.05 39.19 -23.14
N PRO A 501 -0.55 38.42 -24.12
CA PRO A 501 -0.06 38.52 -25.49
C PRO A 501 -0.33 39.93 -26.03
N ALA A 502 0.71 40.60 -26.53
CA ALA A 502 0.59 41.94 -27.08
C ALA A 502 -0.32 41.92 -28.32
N PHE A 503 -1.49 42.54 -28.22
CA PHE A 503 -2.31 42.82 -29.41
C PHE A 503 -1.59 43.86 -30.27
N THR A 504 -0.87 43.41 -31.30
CA THR A 504 -0.39 44.29 -32.36
C THR A 504 -1.58 44.86 -33.12
N ALA A 505 -1.76 46.18 -33.05
CA ALA A 505 -2.73 46.92 -33.85
C ALA A 505 -2.41 46.79 -35.34
N ASN A 506 -3.40 46.36 -36.13
CA ASN A 506 -3.33 46.37 -37.60
C ASN A 506 -3.20 47.81 -38.12
N THR A 507 -2.25 48.01 -39.04
CA THR A 507 -2.37 48.96 -40.15
C THR A 507 -2.69 48.20 -41.42
#